data_AF-A0A1T2KSJ6-F1
#
_entry.id   AF-A0A1T2KSJ6-F1
#
_cell.length_a   1.000
_cell.length_b   1.000
_cell.length_c   1.000
_cell.angle_alpha   90.00
_cell.angle_beta   90.00
_cell.angle_gamma   90.00
#
_symmetry.space_group_name_H-M   'P 1'
#
loop_
_entity.id
_entity.type
_entity.pdbx_description
1 polymer ?
#
loop_
_entity_poly.entity_id
_entity_poly.type
_entity_poly.pdbx_seq_one_letter_code
_entity_poly.pdbx_strand_id
1 'polypeptide(L)'
;MCSAFFLTSAAWFSTSAYADGTEAGTTVSNSATLNFSIGGVDQDDIVSSPTGNDDPSLVAGDTGAETTDFLVDRKLDLLVTADNTDHVNVVPGLEDAALAFTVTNQSNTPVDGLDILLMAVHSSNPTGFTTGSDNFDVDNTTIQYFLDANNDNKWDSGDTALTTTNGVATLNNVDPDESFNILVVADIDTIANLVDNNTGIASANNVNGSISALTLVAQVAESDGTVISNDDSGNVSPGGTANDIADDPESQEDVFADNAALAATTLVTGNVADTIADEDLTFDFVAGTLHTSGAKDVASNGQASDTSAFKLASATVSLQKTVTTFCDDINGTTNPKSIPGAYQRYALTVTNAASASASATLTSLQDVLQATDITLDGDFIDGTGVPACADSSPTDATGNGFRVTCTDTAPDDSGVDKATPRACVEAAAFFSSNADSDGADHDGSVNSGTINLDYSQLLPASDVDHDAGELAPGESVTVEFQVRIN
;
A
#
# COMPACT_ATOMS: atom_id res chain seq x y z
N MET A 1 45.01 7.82 65.58
CA MET A 1 43.66 7.30 65.88
C MET A 1 42.78 8.52 66.11
N CYS A 2 41.79 8.90 65.32
CA CYS A 2 41.07 8.22 64.24
C CYS A 2 40.51 9.26 63.24
N SER A 3 40.65 8.95 61.95
CA SER A 3 39.99 9.51 60.75
C SER A 3 38.48 9.73 60.87
N ALA A 4 37.95 10.81 60.27
CA ALA A 4 37.06 10.83 59.08
C ALA A 4 35.56 10.65 59.42
N PHE A 5 34.55 11.10 58.68
CA PHE A 5 34.39 11.50 57.28
C PHE A 5 33.02 12.24 57.23
N PHE A 6 32.94 13.45 56.64
CA PHE A 6 31.65 14.10 56.38
C PHE A 6 31.10 13.55 55.06
N LEU A 7 29.97 12.83 55.12
CA LEU A 7 29.28 12.30 53.95
C LEU A 7 28.29 13.36 53.47
N THR A 8 28.63 14.12 52.43
CA THR A 8 27.68 14.96 51.70
C THR A 8 26.94 14.11 50.69
N SER A 9 25.62 14.01 50.86
CA SER A 9 24.68 13.37 49.94
C SER A 9 24.72 14.03 48.57
N ALA A 10 25.27 13.34 47.56
CA ALA A 10 25.08 13.67 46.17
C ALA A 10 23.62 13.36 45.79
N ALA A 11 22.88 14.39 45.36
CA ALA A 11 21.61 14.22 44.68
C ALA A 11 21.90 13.55 43.34
N TRP A 12 21.39 12.34 43.16
CA TRP A 12 21.38 11.66 41.88
C TRP A 12 20.32 12.36 41.03
N PHE A 13 20.75 13.27 40.15
CA PHE A 13 19.94 13.60 38.99
C PHE A 13 19.95 12.35 38.11
N SER A 14 18.77 11.78 37.89
CA SER A 14 18.56 10.85 36.80
C SER A 14 18.84 11.62 35.51
N THR A 15 20.03 11.44 34.95
CA THR A 15 20.28 11.81 33.57
C THR A 15 19.44 10.87 32.74
N SER A 16 18.34 11.39 32.18
CA SER A 16 17.71 10.78 31.01
C SER A 16 18.82 10.46 30.01
N ALA A 17 18.81 9.25 29.48
CA ALA A 17 19.68 8.90 28.39
C ALA A 17 19.23 9.72 27.18
N TYR A 18 19.83 10.90 26.99
CA TYR A 18 19.74 11.63 25.73
C TYR A 18 20.60 10.87 24.71
N ALA A 19 20.05 10.76 23.51
CA ALA A 19 20.69 10.17 22.37
C ALA A 19 21.90 11.01 21.88
N ASP A 20 22.58 10.51 20.86
CA ASP A 20 24.01 10.67 20.54
C ASP A 20 24.39 12.06 19.98
N GLY A 21 24.32 13.15 20.77
CA GLY A 21 24.79 14.48 20.33
C GLY A 21 24.66 15.62 21.35
N THR A 22 25.33 16.75 21.07
CA THR A 22 25.13 18.04 21.76
C THR A 22 23.99 18.80 21.06
N GLU A 23 23.02 19.32 21.80
CA GLU A 23 21.90 20.11 21.26
C GLU A 23 22.39 21.33 20.47
N ALA A 24 21.76 21.60 19.33
CA ALA A 24 22.02 22.78 18.52
C ALA A 24 21.81 24.06 19.36
N GLY A 25 22.69 25.04 19.17
CA GLY A 25 22.68 26.32 19.87
C GLY A 25 23.36 26.27 21.23
N THR A 26 23.90 25.12 21.64
CA THR A 26 24.71 25.01 22.86
C THR A 26 26.01 25.78 22.68
N THR A 27 26.30 26.75 23.55
CA THR A 27 27.62 27.40 23.61
C THR A 27 28.64 26.46 24.22
N VAL A 28 29.70 26.15 23.49
CA VAL A 28 30.86 25.39 23.96
C VAL A 28 31.97 26.36 24.32
N SER A 29 32.27 26.45 25.61
CA SER A 29 33.33 27.30 26.15
C SER A 29 34.60 26.53 26.49
N ASN A 30 35.75 27.03 26.05
CA ASN A 30 37.05 26.45 26.37
C ASN A 30 38.03 27.50 26.94
N SER A 31 38.87 27.08 27.88
CA SER A 31 39.95 27.90 28.43
C SER A 31 41.19 27.06 28.66
N ALA A 32 42.36 27.58 28.29
CA ALA A 32 43.66 26.98 28.55
C ALA A 32 44.34 27.68 29.73
N THR A 33 45.13 26.93 30.50
CA THR A 33 45.93 27.47 31.60
C THR A 33 47.40 27.16 31.37
N LEU A 34 48.25 28.18 31.48
CA LEU A 34 49.70 28.06 31.37
C LEU A 34 50.34 28.14 32.76
N ASN A 35 50.92 27.03 33.21
CA ASN A 35 51.87 27.02 34.33
C ASN A 35 53.28 27.21 33.78
N PHE A 36 54.07 28.11 34.38
CA PHE A 36 55.44 28.36 33.94
C PHE A 36 56.37 28.70 35.11
N SER A 37 57.67 28.60 34.88
CA SER A 37 58.68 28.97 35.87
C SER A 37 59.73 29.90 35.27
N ILE A 38 60.26 30.81 36.09
CA ILE A 38 61.34 31.72 35.71
C ILE A 38 62.57 31.33 36.53
N GLY A 39 63.62 30.82 35.85
CA GLY A 39 64.84 30.37 36.53
C GLY A 39 64.62 29.20 37.51
N GLY A 40 63.57 28.41 37.31
CA GLY A 40 63.20 27.29 38.19
C GLY A 40 62.34 27.69 39.39
N VAL A 41 61.86 28.94 39.46
CA VAL A 41 60.84 29.38 40.42
C VAL A 41 59.48 29.39 39.74
N ASP A 42 58.54 28.60 40.23
CA ASP A 42 57.17 28.55 39.72
C ASP A 42 56.52 29.93 39.78
N GLN A 43 55.76 30.28 38.75
CA GLN A 43 54.97 31.50 38.66
C GLN A 43 53.50 31.17 38.86
N ASP A 44 52.70 32.20 39.12
CA ASP A 44 51.25 32.08 39.12
C ASP A 44 50.75 31.75 37.69
N ASP A 45 49.66 31.01 37.63
CA ASP A 45 49.09 30.52 36.38
C ASP A 45 48.50 31.67 35.56
N ILE A 46 48.60 31.59 34.23
CA ILE A 46 47.93 32.51 33.31
C ILE A 46 46.87 31.74 32.52
N VAL A 47 45.64 32.21 32.56
CA VAL A 47 44.53 31.69 31.75
C VAL A 47 44.48 32.38 30.38
N SER A 48 44.03 31.66 29.34
CA SER A 48 43.88 32.20 27.98
C SER A 48 42.69 33.15 27.82
N SER A 49 42.73 33.99 26.78
CA SER A 49 41.57 34.73 26.24
C SER A 49 41.66 34.88 24.72
N PRO A 50 40.56 35.21 24.02
CA PRO A 50 40.57 35.40 22.55
C PRO A 50 41.56 36.47 22.08
N THR A 51 41.82 37.49 22.89
CA THR A 51 42.78 38.57 22.58
C THR A 51 44.16 38.38 23.22
N GLY A 52 44.35 37.30 24.00
CA GLY A 52 45.51 37.07 24.84
C GLY A 52 45.42 37.76 26.20
N ASN A 53 46.06 37.15 27.20
CA ASN A 53 46.10 37.60 28.60
C ASN A 53 47.55 37.53 29.12
N ASP A 54 47.98 38.54 29.87
CA ASP A 54 49.26 38.61 30.57
C ASP A 54 49.12 38.88 32.08
N ASP A 55 47.90 38.89 32.61
CA ASP A 55 47.58 39.10 34.01
C ASP A 55 47.29 37.77 34.73
N PRO A 56 48.21 37.29 35.61
CA PRO A 56 48.03 36.07 36.37
C PRO A 56 47.02 36.19 37.52
N SER A 57 46.44 37.38 37.76
CA SER A 57 45.39 37.58 38.76
C SER A 57 43.98 37.27 38.25
N LEU A 58 43.81 37.17 36.92
CA LEU A 58 42.54 36.85 36.28
C LEU A 58 42.30 35.33 36.26
N VAL A 59 41.05 34.94 36.44
CA VAL A 59 40.61 33.55 36.26
C VAL A 59 39.70 33.44 35.03
N ALA A 60 39.53 32.22 34.52
CA ALA A 60 38.71 31.98 33.32
C ALA A 60 37.29 32.55 33.50
N GLY A 61 36.86 33.38 32.55
CA GLY A 61 35.58 34.09 32.56
C GLY A 61 35.64 35.54 33.06
N ASP A 62 36.78 36.00 33.59
CA ASP A 62 36.98 37.42 33.89
C ASP A 62 37.13 38.26 32.60
N THR A 63 36.87 39.57 32.68
CA THR A 63 37.15 40.48 31.57
C THR A 63 38.67 40.57 31.34
N GLY A 64 39.13 40.22 30.13
CA GLY A 64 40.54 40.00 29.78
C GLY A 64 41.01 38.54 29.87
N ALA A 65 40.17 37.64 30.38
CA ALA A 65 40.37 36.20 30.54
C ALA A 65 39.13 35.41 30.09
N GLU A 66 38.41 35.94 29.09
CA GLU A 66 37.21 35.33 28.54
C GLU A 66 37.50 33.93 27.97
N THR A 67 36.50 33.06 28.01
CA THR A 67 36.59 31.77 27.33
C THR A 67 36.62 31.96 25.81
N THR A 68 37.21 31.00 25.11
CA THR A 68 37.06 30.88 23.65
C THR A 68 35.85 30.02 23.40
N ASP A 69 34.83 30.63 22.80
CA ASP A 69 33.50 30.04 22.66
C ASP A 69 33.17 29.79 21.20
N PHE A 70 32.33 28.79 20.94
CA PHE A 70 31.61 28.59 19.68
C PHE A 70 30.21 28.03 19.96
N LEU A 71 29.27 28.18 19.02
CA LEU A 71 27.95 27.55 19.09
C LEU A 71 27.93 26.21 18.36
N VAL A 72 27.07 25.29 18.81
CA VAL A 72 26.82 24.04 18.10
C VAL A 72 25.77 24.28 17.00
N ASP A 73 26.10 23.91 15.78
CA ASP A 73 25.21 24.07 14.62
C ASP A 73 24.01 23.12 14.67
N ARG A 74 22.99 23.43 13.88
CA ARG A 74 21.79 22.62 13.73
C ARG A 74 21.97 21.63 12.58
N LYS A 75 22.22 20.37 12.94
CA LYS A 75 22.15 19.21 12.06
C LYS A 75 20.68 18.84 11.84
N LEU A 76 20.26 18.85 10.58
CA LEU A 76 18.92 18.47 10.12
C LEU A 76 19.03 17.15 9.35
N ASP A 77 18.40 16.10 9.88
CA ASP A 77 18.52 14.74 9.35
C ASP A 77 17.26 13.94 9.67
N LEU A 78 16.70 13.28 8.65
CA LEU A 78 15.49 12.48 8.75
C LEU A 78 15.76 11.08 8.19
N LEU A 79 15.03 10.11 8.70
CA LEU A 79 14.99 8.76 8.15
C LEU A 79 13.54 8.34 7.94
N VAL A 80 13.21 7.93 6.72
CA VAL A 80 11.95 7.26 6.39
C VAL A 80 12.28 5.82 6.03
N THR A 81 11.50 4.87 6.52
CA THR A 81 11.65 3.45 6.19
C THR A 81 10.27 2.85 5.94
N ALA A 82 10.08 2.16 4.82
CA ALA A 82 8.88 1.39 4.55
C ALA A 82 8.88 0.12 5.39
N ASP A 83 7.80 -0.08 6.15
CA ASP A 83 7.68 -1.23 7.05
C ASP A 83 7.10 -2.46 6.31
N ASN A 84 6.43 -2.25 5.19
CA ASN A 84 6.02 -3.34 4.29
C ASN A 84 7.22 -3.78 3.43
N THR A 85 7.82 -4.92 3.75
CA THR A 85 8.96 -5.47 2.99
C THR A 85 8.57 -6.16 1.66
N ASP A 86 7.28 -6.29 1.38
CA ASP A 86 6.69 -6.79 0.14
C ASP A 86 5.40 -5.99 -0.14
N HIS A 87 4.78 -6.19 -1.30
CA HIS A 87 3.56 -5.51 -1.70
C HIS A 87 2.39 -5.78 -0.74
N VAL A 88 1.57 -4.77 -0.52
CA VAL A 88 0.26 -4.93 0.15
C VAL A 88 -0.76 -5.35 -0.89
N ASN A 89 -1.30 -6.57 -0.76
CA ASN A 89 -2.31 -7.07 -1.68
C ASN A 89 -3.64 -6.33 -1.50
N VAL A 90 -4.19 -5.84 -2.61
CA VAL A 90 -5.46 -5.13 -2.65
C VAL A 90 -6.37 -5.67 -3.74
N VAL A 91 -7.67 -5.47 -3.61
CA VAL A 91 -8.66 -5.84 -4.64
C VAL A 91 -9.34 -4.58 -5.20
N PRO A 92 -9.87 -4.60 -6.44
CA PRO A 92 -10.62 -3.46 -6.95
C PRO A 92 -11.80 -3.08 -6.06
N GLY A 93 -11.96 -1.80 -5.75
CA GLY A 93 -13.01 -1.30 -4.85
C GLY A 93 -12.74 -1.50 -3.36
N LEU A 94 -11.53 -1.90 -2.97
CA LEU A 94 -11.13 -1.97 -1.56
C LEU A 94 -11.00 -0.55 -1.01
N GLU A 95 -11.76 -0.25 0.03
CA GLU A 95 -11.65 1.00 0.80
C GLU A 95 -10.56 0.88 1.86
N ASP A 96 -9.93 2.00 2.20
CA ASP A 96 -8.99 2.17 3.31
C ASP A 96 -7.78 1.19 3.30
N ALA A 97 -7.19 0.94 2.13
CA ALA A 97 -5.96 0.16 2.04
C ALA A 97 -4.78 0.96 2.60
N ALA A 98 -3.91 0.33 3.42
CA ALA A 98 -2.84 1.01 4.14
C ALA A 98 -1.43 0.54 3.74
N LEU A 99 -0.51 1.49 3.60
CA LEU A 99 0.94 1.28 3.56
C LEU A 99 1.56 1.84 4.84
N ALA A 100 2.50 1.12 5.45
CA ALA A 100 3.12 1.47 6.71
C ALA A 100 4.57 1.95 6.52
N PHE A 101 4.92 3.02 7.23
CA PHE A 101 6.25 3.63 7.23
C PHE A 101 6.66 4.04 8.65
N THR A 102 7.95 4.00 8.94
CA THR A 102 8.54 4.59 10.12
C THR A 102 9.28 5.86 9.74
N VAL A 103 8.96 6.99 10.38
CA VAL A 103 9.64 8.29 10.23
C VAL A 103 10.41 8.58 11.51
N THR A 104 11.71 8.85 11.41
CA THR A 104 12.59 9.15 12.55
C THR A 104 13.29 10.48 12.36
N ASN A 105 13.30 11.30 13.40
CA ASN A 105 14.11 12.52 13.46
C ASN A 105 15.53 12.20 13.95
N GLN A 106 16.55 12.37 13.11
CA GLN A 106 17.97 12.16 13.47
C GLN A 106 18.73 13.49 13.64
N SER A 107 17.99 14.59 13.78
CA SER A 107 18.49 15.95 13.97
C SER A 107 18.95 16.19 15.40
N ASN A 108 19.77 17.22 15.64
CA ASN A 108 20.19 17.63 16.99
C ASN A 108 19.44 18.88 17.52
N THR A 109 18.28 19.20 16.94
CA THR A 109 17.46 20.37 17.32
C THR A 109 16.98 20.27 18.77
N PRO A 110 17.02 21.36 19.57
CA PRO A 110 16.60 21.33 20.98
C PRO A 110 15.12 21.01 21.20
N VAL A 111 14.79 20.70 22.46
CA VAL A 111 13.43 20.37 22.93
C VAL A 111 12.46 21.54 22.64
N ASP A 112 11.32 21.21 22.04
CA ASP A 112 10.37 22.02 21.23
C ASP A 112 10.44 21.69 19.72
N GLY A 113 11.46 20.93 19.30
CA GLY A 113 11.45 20.04 18.14
C GLY A 113 11.45 20.71 16.76
N LEU A 114 11.48 19.87 15.73
CA LEU A 114 11.18 20.24 14.35
C LEU A 114 9.75 19.79 14.03
N ASP A 115 9.10 20.51 13.11
CA ASP A 115 7.94 19.93 12.45
C ASP A 115 8.43 19.08 11.27
N ILE A 116 7.72 17.98 11.00
CA ILE A 116 7.98 17.13 9.85
C ILE A 116 6.74 17.13 8.96
N LEU A 117 6.90 17.62 7.74
CA LEU A 117 5.86 17.61 6.72
C LEU A 117 5.92 16.29 5.96
N LEU A 118 4.76 15.65 5.79
CA LEU A 118 4.61 14.35 5.16
C LEU A 118 3.69 14.46 3.95
N MET A 119 4.13 13.89 2.82
CA MET A 119 3.30 13.74 1.64
C MET A 119 3.63 12.43 0.93
N ALA A 120 2.61 11.76 0.43
CA ALA A 120 2.73 10.55 -0.37
C ALA A 120 2.57 10.95 -1.83
N VAL A 121 3.50 10.51 -2.66
CA VAL A 121 3.51 10.79 -4.09
C VAL A 121 3.59 9.49 -4.87
N HIS A 122 2.87 9.40 -5.99
CA HIS A 122 2.99 8.28 -6.90
C HIS A 122 4.42 8.17 -7.44
N SER A 123 4.93 6.96 -7.49
CA SER A 123 6.30 6.67 -7.89
C SER A 123 6.33 5.75 -9.10
N SER A 124 6.56 6.34 -10.28
CA SER A 124 6.81 5.56 -11.48
C SER A 124 8.04 4.67 -11.29
N ASN A 125 7.86 3.35 -11.29
CA ASN A 125 8.92 2.32 -11.24
C ASN A 125 9.71 2.26 -9.89
N PRO A 126 9.08 1.79 -8.80
CA PRO A 126 9.70 1.77 -7.48
C PRO A 126 10.89 0.80 -7.42
N THR A 127 12.06 1.30 -7.04
CA THR A 127 13.25 0.48 -6.79
C THR A 127 13.07 -0.30 -5.48
N GLY A 128 13.13 -1.63 -5.54
CA GLY A 128 12.96 -2.49 -4.34
C GLY A 128 11.94 -3.61 -4.55
N PHE A 129 10.97 -3.39 -5.45
CA PHE A 129 9.98 -4.38 -5.84
C PHE A 129 10.43 -5.10 -7.12
N THR A 130 10.59 -6.42 -7.04
CA THR A 130 11.19 -7.22 -8.13
C THR A 130 10.17 -7.79 -9.12
N THR A 131 8.87 -7.54 -8.88
CA THR A 131 7.75 -8.10 -9.66
C THR A 131 6.62 -7.07 -9.76
N GLY A 132 5.89 -7.05 -10.87
CA GLY A 132 4.76 -6.14 -11.10
C GLY A 132 5.11 -5.01 -12.06
N SER A 133 4.11 -4.48 -12.76
CA SER A 133 4.23 -3.25 -13.55
C SER A 133 3.32 -2.22 -12.93
N ASP A 134 3.84 -1.01 -12.76
CA ASP A 134 3.09 0.14 -12.27
C ASP A 134 2.15 0.59 -13.38
N ASN A 135 0.87 0.33 -13.18
CA ASN A 135 -0.16 0.43 -14.23
C ASN A 135 -1.54 0.77 -13.65
N PHE A 136 -1.62 1.06 -12.36
CA PHE A 136 -2.75 1.77 -11.78
C PHE A 136 -2.26 2.69 -10.68
N ASP A 137 -2.97 3.79 -10.49
CA ASP A 137 -2.72 4.72 -9.40
C ASP A 137 -3.91 4.79 -8.47
N VAL A 138 -3.64 4.83 -7.16
CA VAL A 138 -4.67 5.20 -6.18
C VAL A 138 -5.06 6.67 -6.37
N ASP A 139 -6.33 7.01 -6.14
CA ASP A 139 -6.80 8.39 -6.25
C ASP A 139 -6.12 9.27 -5.19
N ASN A 140 -5.37 10.27 -5.64
CA ASN A 140 -4.62 11.17 -4.77
C ASN A 140 -5.50 11.98 -3.81
N THR A 141 -6.80 12.11 -4.11
CA THR A 141 -7.77 12.80 -3.26
C THR A 141 -8.26 11.94 -2.10
N THR A 142 -8.00 10.64 -2.13
CA THR A 142 -8.37 9.67 -1.08
C THR A 142 -7.24 9.41 -0.09
N ILE A 143 -6.03 9.90 -0.38
CA ILE A 143 -4.86 9.67 0.48
C ILE A 143 -5.04 10.39 1.82
N GLN A 144 -4.94 9.61 2.89
CA GLN A 144 -5.02 10.06 4.28
C GLN A 144 -3.81 9.53 5.06
N TYR A 145 -3.47 10.22 6.15
CA TYR A 145 -2.33 9.87 7.00
C TYR A 145 -2.79 9.62 8.42
N PHE A 146 -2.30 8.54 9.02
CA PHE A 146 -2.61 8.16 10.40
C PHE A 146 -1.34 7.81 11.16
N LEU A 147 -1.32 8.08 12.46
CA LEU A 147 -0.39 7.46 13.40
C LEU A 147 -0.86 6.04 13.69
N ASP A 148 0.00 5.07 13.39
CA ASP A 148 -0.15 3.68 13.83
C ASP A 148 0.20 3.59 15.32
N ALA A 149 -0.79 3.82 16.16
CA ALA A 149 -0.58 3.89 17.61
C ALA A 149 -0.51 2.52 18.28
N ASN A 150 -0.94 1.46 17.58
CA ASN A 150 -0.95 0.10 18.10
C ASN A 150 0.22 -0.76 17.55
N ASN A 151 0.96 -0.22 16.55
CA ASN A 151 2.10 -0.81 15.86
C ASN A 151 1.78 -2.14 15.17
N ASP A 152 0.58 -2.27 14.59
CA ASP A 152 0.15 -3.49 13.90
C ASP A 152 0.22 -3.40 12.37
N ASN A 153 0.68 -2.26 11.84
CA ASN A 153 0.82 -1.94 10.42
C ASN A 153 -0.50 -2.06 9.64
N LYS A 154 -1.65 -1.91 10.29
CA LYS A 154 -2.97 -1.94 9.67
C LYS A 154 -3.77 -0.75 10.11
N TRP A 155 -4.62 -0.27 9.21
CA TRP A 155 -5.57 0.75 9.57
C TRP A 155 -6.74 0.15 10.36
N ASP A 156 -6.90 0.58 11.61
CA ASP A 156 -8.02 0.20 12.47
C ASP A 156 -8.42 1.31 13.48
N SER A 157 -9.37 0.98 14.37
CA SER A 157 -9.91 1.94 15.35
C SER A 157 -8.91 2.43 16.41
N GLY A 158 -7.73 1.81 16.48
CA GLY A 158 -6.62 2.20 17.35
C GLY A 158 -5.82 3.38 16.81
N ASP A 159 -5.98 3.74 15.53
CA ASP A 159 -5.16 4.74 14.88
C ASP A 159 -5.69 6.16 15.00
N THR A 160 -4.77 7.12 14.90
CA THR A 160 -5.10 8.55 15.03
C THR A 160 -4.81 9.28 13.74
N ALA A 161 -5.84 9.90 13.15
CA ALA A 161 -5.67 10.70 11.94
C ALA A 161 -4.73 11.89 12.18
N LEU A 162 -3.79 12.10 11.24
CA LEU A 162 -2.98 13.30 11.20
C LEU A 162 -3.75 14.43 10.53
N THR A 163 -3.47 15.65 10.97
CA THR A 163 -4.07 16.84 10.34
C THR A 163 -3.40 17.08 9.01
N THR A 164 -4.20 17.23 7.96
CA THR A 164 -3.71 17.55 6.61
C THR A 164 -4.14 18.95 6.17
N THR A 165 -3.25 19.66 5.48
CA THR A 165 -3.56 20.91 4.78
C THR A 165 -3.07 20.76 3.35
N ASN A 166 -3.98 20.85 2.37
CA ASN A 166 -3.68 20.65 0.94
C ASN A 166 -2.92 19.33 0.64
N GLY A 167 -3.29 18.23 1.31
CA GLY A 167 -2.67 16.91 1.12
C GLY A 167 -1.37 16.69 1.89
N VAL A 168 -0.84 17.71 2.58
CA VAL A 168 0.37 17.59 3.42
C VAL A 168 -0.04 17.35 4.87
N ALA A 169 0.43 16.24 5.46
CA ALA A 169 0.31 15.97 6.89
C ALA A 169 1.48 16.56 7.67
N THR A 170 1.28 16.85 8.96
CA THR A 170 2.32 17.42 9.82
C THR A 170 2.45 16.61 11.12
N LEU A 171 3.69 16.23 11.45
CA LEU A 171 4.09 15.83 12.79
C LEU A 171 4.65 17.08 13.48
N ASN A 172 4.06 17.46 14.62
CA ASN A 172 4.44 18.69 15.30
C ASN A 172 5.41 18.41 16.45
N ASN A 173 6.39 19.29 16.64
CA ASN A 173 7.32 19.28 17.77
C ASN A 173 7.99 17.92 17.99
N VAL A 174 8.58 17.37 16.93
CA VAL A 174 9.26 16.08 16.97
C VAL A 174 10.63 16.24 17.62
N ASP A 175 10.84 15.57 18.74
CA ASP A 175 12.11 15.61 19.49
C ASP A 175 13.21 14.83 18.72
N PRO A 176 14.50 15.08 19.00
CA PRO A 176 15.59 14.25 18.50
C PRO A 176 15.42 12.77 18.84
N ASP A 177 15.71 11.91 17.86
CA ASP A 177 15.62 10.46 17.90
C ASP A 177 14.21 9.91 18.17
N GLU A 178 13.19 10.76 18.09
CA GLU A 178 11.80 10.34 18.13
C GLU A 178 11.40 9.71 16.79
N SER A 179 10.68 8.59 16.87
CA SER A 179 10.16 7.86 15.72
C SER A 179 8.63 7.77 15.78
N PHE A 180 8.00 7.93 14.63
CA PHE A 180 6.56 7.76 14.44
C PHE A 180 6.27 6.70 13.38
N ASN A 181 5.35 5.80 13.69
CA ASN A 181 4.80 4.88 12.70
C ASN A 181 3.61 5.56 12.01
N ILE A 182 3.68 5.66 10.69
CA ILE A 182 2.75 6.37 9.83
C ILE A 182 2.07 5.36 8.89
N LEU A 183 0.75 5.41 8.82
CA LEU A 183 -0.03 4.75 7.79
C LEU A 183 -0.41 5.76 6.72
N VAL A 184 -0.09 5.44 5.47
CA VAL A 184 -0.64 6.09 4.28
C VAL A 184 -1.81 5.25 3.80
N VAL A 185 -3.02 5.78 3.96
CA VAL A 185 -4.28 5.08 3.68
C VAL A 185 -4.90 5.66 2.42
N ALA A 186 -5.31 4.80 1.49
CA ALA A 186 -5.94 5.21 0.23
C ALA A 186 -7.00 4.19 -0.21
N ASP A 187 -7.96 4.67 -1.00
CA ASP A 187 -8.98 3.80 -1.60
C ASP A 187 -8.48 3.26 -2.94
N ILE A 188 -8.83 2.00 -3.21
CA ILE A 188 -8.56 1.35 -4.49
C ILE A 188 -9.81 1.46 -5.34
N ASP A 189 -9.65 2.11 -6.50
CA ASP A 189 -10.76 2.33 -7.42
C ASP A 189 -11.43 1.02 -7.87
N THR A 190 -12.71 1.12 -8.25
CA THR A 190 -13.41 -0.04 -8.82
C THR A 190 -12.79 -0.45 -10.15
N ILE A 191 -12.97 -1.71 -10.56
CA ILE A 191 -12.34 -2.25 -11.78
C ILE A 191 -12.62 -1.44 -13.05
N ALA A 192 -13.72 -0.68 -13.10
CA ALA A 192 -14.08 0.17 -14.24
C ALA A 192 -13.29 1.50 -14.30
N ASN A 193 -12.72 1.93 -13.17
CA ASN A 193 -12.08 3.23 -12.99
C ASN A 193 -10.57 3.13 -12.73
N LEU A 194 -10.01 1.93 -12.58
CA LEU A 194 -8.56 1.78 -12.43
C LEU A 194 -7.84 2.34 -13.66
N VAL A 195 -7.13 3.45 -13.47
CA VAL A 195 -6.36 4.16 -14.49
C VAL A 195 -4.93 4.34 -13.98
N ASP A 196 -3.97 4.27 -14.89
CA ASP A 196 -2.62 4.77 -14.67
C ASP A 196 -2.62 6.26 -14.99
N ASN A 197 -2.51 7.09 -13.95
CA ASN A 197 -2.55 8.54 -14.05
C ASN A 197 -1.25 9.09 -14.63
N ASN A 198 -0.17 8.32 -14.69
CA ASN A 198 1.12 8.69 -15.29
C ASN A 198 1.21 8.42 -16.80
N THR A 199 0.35 7.54 -17.35
CA THR A 199 0.31 7.27 -18.80
C THR A 199 -1.00 7.69 -19.46
N GLY A 200 -2.03 8.04 -18.69
CA GLY A 200 -3.36 8.40 -19.17
C GLY A 200 -4.06 7.27 -19.95
N ILE A 201 -3.56 6.04 -19.85
CA ILE A 201 -4.11 4.88 -20.56
C ILE A 201 -5.25 4.31 -19.74
N ALA A 202 -6.49 4.51 -20.22
CA ALA A 202 -7.68 3.85 -19.69
C ALA A 202 -7.48 2.33 -19.73
N SER A 203 -7.33 1.72 -18.55
CA SER A 203 -6.69 0.43 -18.44
C SER A 203 -7.68 -0.73 -18.53
N ALA A 204 -8.14 -1.01 -19.76
CA ALA A 204 -8.72 -2.32 -20.09
C ALA A 204 -7.72 -3.49 -19.94
N ASN A 205 -6.47 -3.18 -19.54
CA ASN A 205 -5.35 -4.08 -19.32
C ASN A 205 -4.87 -4.08 -17.87
N ASN A 206 -5.64 -3.58 -16.88
CA ASN A 206 -5.28 -3.70 -15.45
C ASN A 206 -5.42 -5.13 -14.96
N VAL A 207 -4.42 -5.89 -15.38
CA VAL A 207 -4.20 -7.29 -15.13
C VAL A 207 -3.72 -7.44 -13.71
N ASN A 208 -4.44 -8.26 -12.97
CA ASN A 208 -3.91 -9.09 -11.91
C ASN A 208 -2.35 -9.07 -11.79
N GLY A 209 -1.83 -8.56 -10.67
CA GLY A 209 -0.40 -8.37 -10.43
C GLY A 209 0.14 -6.98 -10.81
N SER A 210 -0.70 -6.11 -11.37
CA SER A 210 -0.59 -4.65 -11.38
C SER A 210 -0.16 -4.09 -10.02
N ILE A 211 0.68 -3.05 -10.01
CA ILE A 211 1.08 -2.35 -8.77
C ILE A 211 0.72 -0.86 -8.84
N SER A 212 0.59 -0.24 -7.67
CA SER A 212 0.54 1.21 -7.47
C SER A 212 1.51 1.55 -6.35
N ALA A 213 2.55 2.33 -6.68
CA ALA A 213 3.62 2.63 -5.75
C ALA A 213 3.51 4.04 -5.19
N LEU A 214 3.62 4.17 -3.87
CA LEU A 214 3.64 5.45 -3.17
C LEU A 214 4.98 5.63 -2.46
N THR A 215 5.60 6.77 -2.69
CA THR A 215 6.75 7.23 -1.92
C THR A 215 6.27 8.19 -0.85
N LEU A 216 6.50 7.86 0.42
CA LEU A 216 6.30 8.81 1.50
C LEU A 216 7.54 9.70 1.58
N VAL A 217 7.35 10.99 1.38
CA VAL A 217 8.38 12.03 1.50
C VAL A 217 8.17 12.76 2.83
N ALA A 218 9.22 12.80 3.63
CA ALA A 218 9.32 13.61 4.84
C ALA A 218 10.24 14.80 4.59
N GLN A 219 9.82 16.00 5.01
CA GLN A 219 10.56 17.24 4.86
C GLN A 219 10.68 17.94 6.21
N VAL A 220 11.89 18.39 6.56
CA VAL A 220 12.11 19.21 7.76
C VAL A 220 11.44 20.58 7.65
N ALA A 221 10.80 21.01 8.73
CA ALA A 221 10.17 22.31 8.87
C ALA A 221 10.42 22.89 10.27
N GLU A 222 10.35 24.23 10.36
CA GLU A 222 10.30 24.94 11.63
C GLU A 222 9.00 24.60 12.36
N SER A 223 8.96 24.81 13.68
CA SER A 223 7.79 24.58 14.57
C SER A 223 6.47 25.32 14.21
N ASP A 224 6.49 26.14 13.15
CA ASP A 224 5.30 26.79 12.60
C ASP A 224 4.85 26.17 11.26
N GLY A 225 5.45 25.04 10.87
CA GLY A 225 5.22 24.33 9.61
C GLY A 225 5.93 24.94 8.40
N THR A 226 6.76 25.98 8.57
CA THR A 226 7.53 26.57 7.46
C THR A 226 8.68 25.65 7.08
N VAL A 227 8.76 25.26 5.81
CA VAL A 227 9.87 24.44 5.28
C VAL A 227 11.21 25.13 5.52
N ILE A 228 12.18 24.38 6.05
CA ILE A 228 13.58 24.81 6.10
C ILE A 228 14.20 24.48 4.75
N SER A 229 14.33 25.51 3.89
CA SER A 229 14.67 25.31 2.49
C SER A 229 16.15 25.52 2.14
N ASN A 230 16.92 26.10 3.06
CA ASN A 230 18.31 26.51 2.83
C ASN A 230 19.20 25.90 3.92
N ASP A 231 20.41 25.53 3.54
CA ASP A 231 21.49 25.06 4.41
C ASP A 231 22.73 25.90 4.09
N ASP A 232 23.49 26.24 5.14
CA ASP A 232 24.67 27.10 5.08
C ASP A 232 25.90 26.40 4.47
N SER A 233 25.81 25.11 4.21
CA SER A 233 26.78 24.26 3.49
C SER A 233 26.69 24.38 1.97
N GLY A 234 25.82 25.26 1.45
CA GLY A 234 25.61 25.47 0.01
C GLY A 234 24.67 24.44 -0.64
N ASN A 235 23.98 23.67 0.18
CA ASN A 235 22.98 22.68 -0.20
C ASN A 235 21.58 23.31 -0.26
N VAL A 236 20.65 22.65 -0.96
CA VAL A 236 19.28 23.16 -1.13
C VAL A 236 18.24 22.06 -1.02
N SER A 237 17.18 22.36 -0.27
CA SER A 237 15.91 21.63 -0.36
C SER A 237 15.21 21.96 -1.70
N PRO A 238 14.30 21.10 -2.20
CA PRO A 238 13.47 21.44 -3.36
C PRO A 238 12.76 22.80 -3.22
N GLY A 239 13.00 23.71 -4.16
CA GLY A 239 12.42 25.06 -4.16
C GLY A 239 13.21 26.10 -3.35
N GLY A 240 14.25 25.69 -2.62
CA GLY A 240 15.17 26.58 -1.91
C GLY A 240 16.18 27.29 -2.82
N THR A 241 16.91 28.24 -2.25
CA THR A 241 18.03 28.92 -2.93
C THR A 241 19.31 28.65 -2.16
N ALA A 242 20.36 28.20 -2.87
CA ALA A 242 21.62 27.89 -2.23
C ALA A 242 22.18 29.14 -1.55
N ASN A 243 22.46 29.02 -0.27
CA ASN A 243 23.09 30.05 0.52
C ASN A 243 24.36 29.44 1.11
N ASP A 244 25.51 29.78 0.53
CA ASP A 244 26.80 29.40 1.10
C ASP A 244 27.24 30.56 1.99
N ILE A 245 27.00 30.42 3.29
CA ILE A 245 27.53 31.33 4.30
C ILE A 245 28.81 30.69 4.83
N ALA A 246 29.87 31.49 4.92
CA ALA A 246 31.10 31.02 5.56
C ALA A 246 30.81 30.70 7.03
N ASP A 247 31.25 29.53 7.48
CA ASP A 247 31.25 29.10 8.89
C ASP A 247 31.54 30.27 9.84
N ASP A 248 30.58 30.56 10.73
CA ASP A 248 30.64 31.61 11.74
C ASP A 248 30.42 31.01 13.13
N PRO A 249 31.49 30.80 13.92
CA PRO A 249 31.39 30.18 15.24
C PRO A 249 30.58 31.01 16.26
N GLU A 250 30.22 32.26 15.93
CA GLU A 250 29.40 33.15 16.77
C GLU A 250 27.89 33.02 16.50
N SER A 251 27.47 32.37 15.41
CA SER A 251 26.06 32.06 15.12
C SER A 251 25.78 30.56 15.10
N GLN A 252 24.49 30.22 15.02
CA GLN A 252 24.07 28.85 14.74
C GLN A 252 23.71 28.79 13.26
N GLU A 253 24.26 27.80 12.57
CA GLU A 253 24.03 27.51 11.17
C GLU A 253 23.17 26.26 10.99
N ASP A 254 22.49 26.15 9.85
CA ASP A 254 21.73 24.97 9.45
C ASP A 254 22.55 24.09 8.52
N VAL A 255 22.58 22.78 8.79
CA VAL A 255 23.30 21.78 8.00
C VAL A 255 22.40 20.58 7.68
N PHE A 256 22.16 20.31 6.39
CA PHE A 256 21.47 19.11 5.94
C PHE A 256 22.42 17.91 5.93
N ALA A 257 22.12 16.94 6.77
CA ALA A 257 22.94 15.76 6.97
C ALA A 257 22.27 14.46 6.52
N ASP A 258 21.14 14.54 5.81
CA ASP A 258 20.50 13.38 5.21
C ASP A 258 21.45 12.71 4.21
N ASN A 259 21.75 11.45 4.50
CA ASN A 259 22.61 10.65 3.64
C ASN A 259 21.76 10.11 2.50
N ALA A 260 21.95 10.59 1.27
CA ALA A 260 21.45 9.84 0.12
C ALA A 260 22.03 8.43 0.16
N ALA A 261 21.16 7.43 0.02
CA ALA A 261 21.60 6.14 -0.47
C ALA A 261 22.35 6.37 -1.79
N LEU A 262 23.67 6.31 -1.71
CA LEU A 262 24.67 6.63 -2.73
C LEU A 262 24.26 6.27 -4.18
N ALA A 263 23.79 7.24 -4.96
CA ALA A 263 23.94 7.23 -6.42
C ALA A 263 25.03 8.23 -6.82
N ALA A 264 26.27 7.94 -6.40
CA ALA A 264 27.45 8.55 -6.98
C ALA A 264 27.57 8.14 -8.46
N THR A 265 26.85 8.81 -9.38
CA THR A 265 27.13 8.75 -10.82
C THR A 265 26.60 10.01 -11.53
N THR A 266 27.53 10.95 -11.73
CA THR A 266 27.54 11.93 -12.84
C THR A 266 26.46 13.01 -12.82
N LEU A 267 26.87 14.22 -12.46
CA LEU A 267 26.24 15.47 -12.89
C LEU A 267 26.19 15.49 -14.44
N VAL A 268 25.09 15.04 -15.02
CA VAL A 268 24.85 15.11 -16.47
C VAL A 268 24.24 16.47 -16.78
N THR A 269 25.07 17.38 -17.30
CA THR A 269 24.61 18.49 -18.12
C THR A 269 23.94 17.93 -19.37
N GLY A 270 22.60 17.88 -19.40
CA GLY A 270 21.86 17.22 -20.48
C GLY A 270 20.40 17.64 -20.54
N ASN A 271 20.17 18.80 -21.14
CA ASN A 271 18.87 19.41 -21.39
C ASN A 271 18.02 18.59 -22.38
N VAL A 272 17.27 17.59 -21.91
CA VAL A 272 16.12 17.04 -22.64
C VAL A 272 14.91 17.13 -21.72
N ALA A 273 14.04 18.07 -22.04
CA ALA A 273 12.78 18.28 -21.33
C ALA A 273 11.90 17.05 -21.49
N ASP A 274 11.36 16.56 -20.37
CA ASP A 274 10.15 15.77 -20.36
C ASP A 274 8.94 16.72 -20.30
N THR A 275 7.90 16.38 -21.05
CA THR A 275 6.78 17.29 -21.36
C THR A 275 5.61 17.03 -20.45
N ILE A 276 5.15 18.11 -19.80
CA ILE A 276 3.98 18.20 -18.94
C ILE A 276 2.72 17.72 -19.66
N ALA A 277 2.19 16.59 -19.20
CA ALA A 277 0.77 16.26 -19.17
C ALA A 277 0.63 14.96 -18.39
N ASP A 278 0.57 15.05 -17.07
CA ASP A 278 -0.24 14.21 -16.19
C ASP A 278 -0.20 14.81 -14.77
N GLU A 279 -1.24 14.54 -13.99
CA GLU A 279 -1.78 15.37 -12.91
C GLU A 279 -0.84 15.50 -11.70
N ASP A 280 0.03 16.52 -11.77
CA ASP A 280 0.92 16.98 -10.71
C ASP A 280 0.07 17.50 -9.53
N LEU A 281 0.06 16.77 -8.40
CA LEU A 281 -0.23 17.40 -7.11
C LEU A 281 0.91 18.35 -6.82
N THR A 282 0.76 19.54 -7.39
CA THR A 282 1.61 20.66 -7.10
C THR A 282 1.54 20.90 -5.60
N PHE A 283 2.61 20.55 -4.90
CA PHE A 283 3.17 21.55 -4.01
C PHE A 283 3.22 22.84 -4.83
N ASP A 284 2.38 23.83 -4.52
CA ASP A 284 2.56 25.18 -5.03
C ASP A 284 3.82 25.77 -4.37
N PHE A 285 4.99 25.27 -4.81
CA PHE A 285 6.30 25.85 -4.60
C PHE A 285 6.75 26.43 -5.93
N VAL A 286 6.25 27.62 -6.30
CA VAL A 286 6.72 28.38 -7.44
C VAL A 286 7.19 29.76 -6.93
N ALA A 287 8.40 30.22 -7.26
CA ALA A 287 8.72 30.42 -8.66
C ALA A 287 10.15 30.14 -9.13
N GLY A 288 10.25 29.21 -10.11
CA GLY A 288 11.36 29.22 -11.07
C GLY A 288 11.47 28.03 -12.03
N THR A 289 10.97 26.84 -11.68
CA THR A 289 10.96 25.57 -12.46
C THR A 289 12.25 25.12 -13.16
N LEU A 290 12.89 24.07 -12.63
CA LEU A 290 12.94 22.68 -13.17
C LEU A 290 13.77 21.86 -12.12
N HIS A 291 13.43 20.63 -11.73
CA HIS A 291 13.46 19.39 -12.54
C HIS A 291 12.67 18.28 -11.82
N THR A 292 11.61 17.73 -12.44
CA THR A 292 11.55 16.43 -13.16
C THR A 292 12.05 15.23 -12.35
N SER A 293 11.13 14.50 -11.70
CA SER A 293 11.25 13.07 -11.36
C SER A 293 12.57 12.60 -10.69
N GLY A 294 13.33 13.51 -10.08
CA GLY A 294 14.70 13.29 -9.60
C GLY A 294 14.97 13.84 -8.20
N ALA A 295 13.92 14.21 -7.46
CA ALA A 295 14.01 14.68 -6.07
C ALA A 295 13.90 13.55 -5.04
N LYS A 296 13.95 12.28 -5.47
CA LYS A 296 14.10 11.15 -4.56
C LYS A 296 15.57 11.07 -4.15
N ASP A 297 15.83 11.18 -2.85
CA ASP A 297 17.14 10.93 -2.23
C ASP A 297 18.30 11.76 -2.83
N VAL A 298 18.07 13.05 -3.12
CA VAL A 298 19.19 13.98 -3.38
C VAL A 298 19.85 14.25 -2.04
N ALA A 299 21.14 13.90 -1.93
CA ALA A 299 21.87 14.00 -0.67
C ALA A 299 21.82 15.42 -0.11
N SER A 300 21.65 15.53 1.20
CA SER A 300 21.76 16.77 1.95
C SER A 300 20.79 17.82 1.41
N ASN A 301 19.49 17.50 1.37
CA ASN A 301 18.41 18.41 0.96
C ASN A 301 17.31 18.58 2.04
N GLY A 302 17.50 18.01 3.23
CA GLY A 302 16.52 18.08 4.31
C GLY A 302 15.27 17.23 4.07
N GLN A 303 15.31 16.30 3.13
CA GLN A 303 14.25 15.33 2.89
C GLN A 303 14.74 13.91 3.13
N ALA A 304 13.80 13.06 3.53
CA ALA A 304 13.98 11.62 3.52
C ALA A 304 12.75 10.98 2.89
N SER A 305 12.94 9.87 2.21
CA SER A 305 11.84 9.18 1.56
C SER A 305 12.04 7.68 1.53
N ASP A 306 10.93 6.94 1.55
CA ASP A 306 10.94 5.54 1.20
C ASP A 306 9.66 5.18 0.43
N THR A 307 9.70 4.07 -0.28
CA THR A 307 8.64 3.65 -1.20
C THR A 307 8.03 2.33 -0.77
N SER A 308 6.70 2.31 -0.70
CA SER A 308 5.91 1.09 -0.53
C SER A 308 4.89 0.97 -1.67
N ALA A 309 4.29 -0.20 -1.87
CA ALA A 309 3.41 -0.43 -3.01
C ALA A 309 2.22 -1.34 -2.69
N PHE A 310 1.08 -0.98 -3.27
CA PHE A 310 -0.08 -1.87 -3.39
C PHE A 310 0.10 -2.79 -4.59
N LYS A 311 -0.40 -4.02 -4.48
CA LYS A 311 -0.47 -4.98 -5.59
C LYS A 311 -1.90 -5.45 -5.78
N LEU A 312 -2.42 -5.22 -6.97
CA LEU A 312 -3.78 -5.58 -7.32
C LEU A 312 -3.90 -7.08 -7.53
N ALA A 313 -4.61 -7.73 -6.62
CA ALA A 313 -5.13 -9.07 -6.78
C ALA A 313 -6.53 -8.98 -7.39
N SER A 314 -6.73 -9.57 -8.56
CA SER A 314 -8.04 -9.58 -9.20
C SER A 314 -8.44 -10.96 -9.70
N ALA A 315 -9.75 -11.22 -9.63
CA ALA A 315 -10.35 -12.37 -10.28
C ALA A 315 -10.65 -12.04 -11.75
N THR A 316 -10.41 -12.99 -12.64
CA THR A 316 -10.71 -12.83 -14.08
C THR A 316 -11.86 -13.76 -14.44
N VAL A 317 -13.08 -13.28 -14.18
CA VAL A 317 -14.29 -14.08 -14.35
C VAL A 317 -14.85 -13.93 -15.77
N SER A 318 -15.21 -15.05 -16.39
CA SER A 318 -15.91 -15.09 -17.68
C SER A 318 -17.17 -15.95 -17.57
N LEU A 319 -18.24 -15.51 -18.25
CA LEU A 319 -19.50 -16.25 -18.37
C LEU A 319 -19.70 -16.66 -19.83
N GLN A 320 -19.80 -17.96 -20.08
CA GLN A 320 -20.10 -18.55 -21.38
C GLN A 320 -21.46 -19.24 -21.35
N LYS A 321 -22.33 -18.91 -22.31
CA LYS A 321 -23.59 -19.61 -22.55
C LYS A 321 -23.54 -20.34 -23.89
N THR A 322 -23.68 -21.65 -23.88
CA THR A 322 -23.77 -22.46 -25.10
C THR A 322 -25.10 -23.18 -25.18
N VAL A 323 -25.49 -23.59 -26.39
CA VAL A 323 -26.71 -24.37 -26.63
C VAL A 323 -26.42 -25.51 -27.60
N THR A 324 -26.95 -26.68 -27.29
CA THR A 324 -26.96 -27.83 -28.20
C THR A 324 -28.38 -28.38 -28.32
N THR A 325 -28.73 -28.89 -29.50
CA THR A 325 -29.97 -29.65 -29.66
C THR A 325 -29.74 -31.02 -29.05
N PHE A 326 -30.42 -31.33 -27.95
CA PHE A 326 -30.22 -32.58 -27.21
C PHE A 326 -31.02 -33.73 -27.82
N CYS A 327 -32.30 -33.51 -28.06
CA CYS A 327 -33.21 -34.56 -28.52
C CYS A 327 -34.38 -33.94 -29.31
N ASP A 328 -34.85 -34.60 -30.36
CA ASP A 328 -36.10 -34.26 -31.04
C ASP A 328 -37.06 -35.45 -31.18
N ASP A 329 -38.36 -35.19 -31.30
CA ASP A 329 -39.40 -36.23 -31.30
C ASP A 329 -39.41 -37.15 -32.55
N ILE A 330 -38.59 -36.86 -33.56
CA ILE A 330 -38.50 -37.61 -34.83
C ILE A 330 -37.22 -38.46 -34.88
N ASN A 331 -36.07 -37.88 -34.54
CA ASN A 331 -34.75 -38.48 -34.65
C ASN A 331 -34.19 -38.91 -33.29
N GLY A 332 -34.90 -38.65 -32.19
CA GLY A 332 -34.42 -38.89 -30.84
C GLY A 332 -33.12 -38.15 -30.57
N THR A 333 -32.15 -38.83 -29.97
CA THR A 333 -30.81 -38.29 -29.70
C THR A 333 -29.83 -38.46 -30.87
N THR A 334 -30.25 -39.05 -31.99
CA THR A 334 -29.37 -39.27 -33.17
C THR A 334 -29.59 -38.18 -34.20
N ASN A 335 -28.62 -37.27 -34.37
CA ASN A 335 -28.74 -36.11 -35.28
C ASN A 335 -30.03 -35.29 -35.02
N PRO A 336 -30.25 -34.84 -33.78
CA PRO A 336 -31.45 -34.11 -33.41
C PRO A 336 -31.53 -32.76 -34.16
N LYS A 337 -32.75 -32.28 -34.37
CA LYS A 337 -33.11 -31.04 -35.04
C LYS A 337 -33.89 -30.13 -34.09
N SER A 338 -33.61 -28.83 -34.12
CA SER A 338 -34.38 -27.81 -33.39
C SER A 338 -35.72 -27.55 -34.07
N ILE A 339 -36.65 -28.47 -33.88
CA ILE A 339 -38.06 -28.38 -34.32
C ILE A 339 -38.97 -28.15 -33.10
N PRO A 340 -40.20 -27.64 -33.28
CA PRO A 340 -41.19 -27.59 -32.20
C PRO A 340 -41.33 -28.96 -31.52
N GLY A 341 -41.29 -28.97 -30.19
CA GLY A 341 -41.27 -30.16 -29.35
C GLY A 341 -39.87 -30.67 -28.97
N ALA A 342 -38.80 -30.24 -29.67
CA ALA A 342 -37.43 -30.66 -29.38
C ALA A 342 -36.88 -30.03 -28.09
N TYR A 343 -35.94 -30.75 -27.47
CA TYR A 343 -35.25 -30.33 -26.25
C TYR A 343 -33.87 -29.76 -26.59
N GLN A 344 -33.62 -28.53 -26.16
CA GLN A 344 -32.33 -27.85 -26.22
C GLN A 344 -31.66 -27.94 -24.86
N ARG A 345 -30.36 -28.24 -24.83
CA ARG A 345 -29.54 -28.18 -23.62
C ARG A 345 -28.69 -26.93 -23.63
N TYR A 346 -28.88 -26.10 -22.62
CA TYR A 346 -28.03 -24.95 -22.35
C TYR A 346 -26.96 -25.33 -21.33
N ALA A 347 -25.77 -24.76 -21.49
CA ALA A 347 -24.70 -24.81 -20.51
C ALA A 347 -24.20 -23.40 -20.24
N LEU A 348 -24.29 -22.98 -18.98
CA LEU A 348 -23.77 -21.74 -18.43
C LEU A 348 -22.48 -22.06 -17.68
N THR A 349 -21.33 -21.72 -18.26
CA THR A 349 -20.03 -21.93 -17.63
C THR A 349 -19.49 -20.61 -17.12
N VAL A 350 -19.28 -20.51 -15.82
CA VAL A 350 -18.55 -19.42 -15.17
C VAL A 350 -17.15 -19.92 -14.86
N THR A 351 -16.13 -19.21 -15.34
CA THR A 351 -14.72 -19.58 -15.14
C THR A 351 -13.98 -18.41 -14.50
N ASN A 352 -13.21 -18.68 -13.44
CA ASN A 352 -12.16 -17.78 -12.98
C ASN A 352 -10.85 -18.21 -13.65
N ALA A 353 -10.24 -17.34 -14.46
CA ALA A 353 -9.07 -17.71 -15.25
C ALA A 353 -7.92 -18.19 -14.35
N ALA A 354 -7.12 -19.15 -14.83
CA ALA A 354 -5.93 -19.63 -14.11
C ALA A 354 -4.85 -18.56 -13.91
N SER A 355 -4.93 -17.45 -14.65
CA SER A 355 -4.05 -16.29 -14.50
C SER A 355 -4.52 -15.29 -13.45
N ALA A 356 -5.63 -15.52 -12.75
CA ALA A 356 -6.09 -14.71 -11.63
C ALA A 356 -5.21 -14.94 -10.38
N SER A 357 -5.14 -13.95 -9.47
CA SER A 357 -4.45 -14.10 -8.17
C SER A 357 -5.38 -13.95 -6.97
N ALA A 358 -6.69 -13.76 -7.22
CA ALA A 358 -7.72 -13.78 -6.20
C ALA A 358 -8.87 -14.69 -6.61
N SER A 359 -9.53 -15.30 -5.61
CA SER A 359 -10.80 -15.99 -5.78
C SER A 359 -11.92 -14.99 -6.08
N ALA A 360 -12.92 -15.43 -6.85
CA ALA A 360 -14.16 -14.69 -7.04
C ALA A 360 -15.25 -15.27 -6.15
N THR A 361 -16.04 -14.42 -5.49
CA THR A 361 -17.28 -14.89 -4.82
C THR A 361 -18.47 -14.61 -5.74
N LEU A 362 -19.05 -15.66 -6.29
CA LEU A 362 -20.26 -15.58 -7.10
C LEU A 362 -21.47 -15.41 -6.17
N THR A 363 -22.36 -14.48 -6.50
CA THR A 363 -23.59 -14.24 -5.73
C THR A 363 -24.79 -14.81 -6.45
N SER A 364 -25.18 -14.21 -7.58
CA SER A 364 -26.32 -14.68 -8.37
C SER A 364 -26.10 -14.59 -9.87
N LEU A 365 -26.79 -15.46 -10.61
CA LEU A 365 -26.93 -15.38 -12.05
C LEU A 365 -28.41 -15.46 -12.42
N GLN A 366 -28.84 -14.53 -13.28
CA GLN A 366 -30.20 -14.51 -13.81
C GLN A 366 -30.19 -14.80 -15.31
N ASP A 367 -31.07 -15.69 -15.74
CA ASP A 367 -31.30 -15.98 -17.16
C ASP A 367 -32.78 -15.91 -17.49
N VAL A 368 -33.18 -14.86 -18.22
CA VAL A 368 -34.57 -14.62 -18.58
C VAL A 368 -34.95 -15.48 -19.79
N LEU A 369 -35.85 -16.45 -19.59
CA LEU A 369 -36.34 -17.30 -20.67
C LEU A 369 -37.50 -16.64 -21.42
N GLN A 370 -37.53 -16.82 -22.74
CA GLN A 370 -38.65 -16.37 -23.57
C GLN A 370 -39.78 -17.40 -23.53
N ALA A 371 -40.64 -17.30 -22.51
CA ALA A 371 -41.69 -18.27 -22.21
C ALA A 371 -42.70 -18.52 -23.35
N THR A 372 -42.77 -17.65 -24.37
CA THR A 372 -43.61 -17.87 -25.56
C THR A 372 -43.08 -18.97 -26.46
N ASP A 373 -41.75 -19.09 -26.55
CA ASP A 373 -41.09 -19.93 -27.57
C ASP A 373 -40.44 -21.16 -26.95
N ILE A 374 -40.10 -21.09 -25.66
CA ILE A 374 -39.46 -22.18 -24.92
C ILE A 374 -40.07 -22.35 -23.52
N THR A 375 -40.07 -23.59 -23.04
CA THR A 375 -40.51 -23.99 -21.69
C THR A 375 -39.37 -24.73 -20.99
N LEU A 376 -39.11 -24.47 -19.71
CA LEU A 376 -38.06 -25.17 -18.96
C LEU A 376 -38.43 -26.65 -18.79
N ASP A 377 -37.47 -27.55 -19.05
CA ASP A 377 -37.61 -28.95 -18.71
C ASP A 377 -37.34 -29.14 -17.21
N GLY A 378 -38.39 -29.44 -16.45
CA GLY A 378 -38.31 -29.59 -15.01
C GLY A 378 -37.50 -30.81 -14.55
N ASP A 379 -37.31 -31.80 -15.43
CA ASP A 379 -36.82 -33.14 -15.07
C ASP A 379 -35.39 -33.43 -15.57
N PHE A 380 -34.80 -32.52 -16.35
CA PHE A 380 -33.50 -32.67 -17.02
C PHE A 380 -33.33 -34.08 -17.61
N ILE A 381 -34.08 -34.39 -18.67
CA ILE A 381 -34.19 -35.75 -19.22
C ILE A 381 -32.85 -36.34 -19.73
N ASP A 382 -32.69 -37.66 -19.64
CA ASP A 382 -31.47 -38.39 -20.03
C ASP A 382 -31.41 -38.83 -21.50
N GLY A 383 -32.55 -38.80 -22.21
CA GLY A 383 -32.73 -39.17 -23.61
C GLY A 383 -32.50 -40.65 -23.92
N THR A 384 -32.40 -41.54 -22.91
CA THR A 384 -31.97 -42.93 -23.15
C THR A 384 -33.13 -43.86 -23.53
N GLY A 385 -32.99 -44.56 -24.66
CA GLY A 385 -33.87 -45.68 -25.02
C GLY A 385 -35.31 -45.33 -25.43
N VAL A 386 -35.63 -44.06 -25.70
CA VAL A 386 -36.99 -43.61 -26.03
C VAL A 386 -37.17 -43.17 -27.49
N PRO A 387 -38.33 -43.46 -28.12
CA PRO A 387 -38.65 -42.97 -29.48
C PRO A 387 -38.98 -41.47 -29.54
N ALA A 388 -39.54 -40.91 -28.47
CA ALA A 388 -39.85 -39.49 -28.33
C ALA A 388 -39.21 -38.96 -27.04
N CYS A 389 -38.70 -37.73 -27.08
CA CYS A 389 -37.88 -37.18 -26.00
C CYS A 389 -38.71 -36.90 -24.74
N ALA A 390 -39.97 -36.52 -24.92
CA ALA A 390 -40.92 -36.28 -23.83
C ALA A 390 -41.22 -37.54 -22.98
N ASP A 391 -40.92 -38.74 -23.48
CA ASP A 391 -41.12 -40.00 -22.76
C ASP A 391 -39.87 -40.45 -21.99
N SER A 392 -38.78 -39.67 -22.08
CA SER A 392 -37.51 -39.96 -21.42
C SER A 392 -37.64 -39.87 -19.91
N SER A 393 -36.88 -40.69 -19.19
CA SER A 393 -36.79 -40.59 -17.74
C SER A 393 -35.89 -39.40 -17.34
N PRO A 394 -36.11 -38.83 -16.14
CA PRO A 394 -35.20 -37.85 -15.55
C PRO A 394 -33.79 -38.41 -15.38
N THR A 395 -32.76 -37.55 -15.47
CA THR A 395 -31.36 -37.96 -15.26
C THR A 395 -31.08 -38.30 -13.79
N ASP A 396 -31.75 -37.63 -12.85
CA ASP A 396 -31.71 -37.93 -11.40
C ASP A 396 -33.04 -38.54 -10.93
N ALA A 397 -32.98 -39.44 -9.94
CA ALA A 397 -34.14 -40.12 -9.39
C ALA A 397 -35.19 -39.16 -8.77
N THR A 398 -34.78 -37.93 -8.43
CA THR A 398 -35.64 -36.90 -7.84
C THR A 398 -36.38 -36.06 -8.89
N GLY A 399 -35.95 -36.07 -10.17
CA GLY A 399 -36.53 -35.20 -11.19
C GLY A 399 -36.09 -33.74 -11.07
N ASN A 400 -34.80 -33.52 -10.81
CA ASN A 400 -34.21 -32.19 -10.71
C ASN A 400 -33.88 -31.62 -12.09
N GLY A 401 -34.17 -30.33 -12.32
CA GLY A 401 -34.09 -29.70 -13.64
C GLY A 401 -32.75 -29.04 -13.98
N PHE A 402 -31.90 -28.83 -12.97
CA PHE A 402 -30.57 -28.23 -13.14
C PHE A 402 -29.49 -29.24 -12.77
N ARG A 403 -28.43 -29.26 -13.56
CA ARG A 403 -27.21 -30.06 -13.31
C ARG A 403 -26.03 -29.13 -13.17
N VAL A 404 -25.28 -29.24 -12.08
CA VAL A 404 -24.08 -28.43 -11.80
C VAL A 404 -22.86 -29.32 -11.77
N THR A 405 -21.82 -28.92 -12.49
CA THR A 405 -20.51 -29.58 -12.50
C THR A 405 -19.42 -28.54 -12.32
N CYS A 406 -18.36 -28.89 -11.61
CA CYS A 406 -17.22 -28.01 -11.40
C CYS A 406 -15.95 -28.64 -11.98
N THR A 407 -15.01 -27.79 -12.40
CA THR A 407 -13.65 -28.21 -12.74
C THR A 407 -12.68 -27.50 -11.82
N ASP A 408 -11.75 -28.26 -11.25
CA ASP A 408 -10.56 -27.72 -10.59
C ASP A 408 -9.37 -27.97 -11.51
N THR A 409 -8.81 -26.91 -12.10
CA THR A 409 -7.60 -27.01 -12.94
C THR A 409 -6.39 -26.33 -12.30
N ALA A 410 -6.51 -25.84 -11.06
CA ALA A 410 -5.44 -25.13 -10.38
C ALA A 410 -4.28 -26.09 -10.04
N PRO A 411 -3.01 -25.74 -10.33
CA PRO A 411 -1.87 -26.40 -9.71
C PRO A 411 -1.89 -26.11 -8.21
N ASP A 412 -1.67 -27.14 -7.40
CA ASP A 412 -1.44 -27.05 -5.96
C ASP A 412 -0.25 -26.12 -5.64
N ASP A 413 -0.52 -24.88 -5.23
CA ASP A 413 0.51 -23.92 -4.79
C ASP A 413 0.93 -24.13 -3.32
N SER A 414 0.36 -25.14 -2.65
CA SER A 414 0.59 -25.40 -1.23
C SER A 414 1.37 -26.68 -0.93
N GLY A 415 1.58 -27.57 -1.90
CA GLY A 415 2.16 -28.89 -1.66
C GLY A 415 1.33 -29.77 -0.71
N VAL A 416 0.08 -29.36 -0.46
CA VAL A 416 -0.92 -30.08 0.32
C VAL A 416 -2.03 -30.38 -0.65
N ASP A 417 -2.17 -31.66 -1.00
CA ASP A 417 -3.30 -32.20 -1.75
C ASP A 417 -4.58 -31.52 -1.20
N LYS A 418 -5.30 -30.72 -2.03
CA LYS A 418 -6.63 -30.17 -1.67
C LYS A 418 -7.45 -31.35 -1.18
N ALA A 419 -7.58 -31.51 0.14
CA ALA A 419 -7.79 -32.83 0.71
C ALA A 419 -9.19 -33.39 0.40
N THR A 420 -10.08 -32.55 -0.14
CA THR A 420 -11.36 -32.93 -0.73
C THR A 420 -11.76 -31.96 -1.85
N PRO A 421 -11.82 -32.39 -3.12
CA PRO A 421 -12.41 -31.58 -4.19
C PRO A 421 -13.86 -31.21 -3.85
N ARG A 422 -14.36 -30.05 -4.31
CA ARG A 422 -15.78 -29.67 -4.14
C ARG A 422 -16.68 -30.82 -4.63
N ALA A 423 -17.81 -31.05 -3.97
CA ALA A 423 -18.70 -32.17 -4.30
C ALA A 423 -19.12 -32.20 -5.79
N CYS A 424 -19.27 -31.03 -6.41
CA CYS A 424 -19.59 -30.86 -7.84
C CYS A 424 -18.45 -31.24 -8.81
N VAL A 425 -17.23 -31.46 -8.31
CA VAL A 425 -16.07 -31.98 -9.06
C VAL A 425 -16.09 -33.51 -9.08
N GLU A 426 -16.44 -34.12 -7.95
CA GLU A 426 -16.51 -35.58 -7.78
C GLU A 426 -17.72 -36.19 -8.50
N ALA A 427 -18.87 -35.51 -8.44
CA ALA A 427 -20.08 -35.90 -9.15
C ALA A 427 -20.92 -34.67 -9.50
N ALA A 428 -21.72 -34.76 -10.57
CA ALA A 428 -22.65 -33.69 -10.88
C ALA A 428 -23.70 -33.56 -9.76
N ALA A 429 -23.90 -32.33 -9.28
CA ALA A 429 -24.96 -32.00 -8.33
C ALA A 429 -26.24 -31.63 -9.09
N PHE A 430 -27.40 -31.95 -8.54
CA PHE A 430 -28.69 -31.71 -9.18
C PHE A 430 -29.57 -30.85 -8.27
N PHE A 431 -30.21 -29.84 -8.87
CA PHE A 431 -30.99 -28.83 -8.16
C PHE A 431 -32.39 -28.71 -8.75
N SER A 432 -33.33 -28.32 -7.89
CA SER A 432 -34.76 -28.31 -8.18
C SER A 432 -35.12 -27.20 -9.18
N SER A 433 -36.18 -27.41 -9.95
CA SER A 433 -36.67 -26.46 -10.96
C SER A 433 -37.82 -25.57 -10.48
N ASN A 434 -38.26 -25.73 -9.22
CA ASN A 434 -39.54 -25.22 -8.74
C ASN A 434 -39.50 -24.56 -7.34
N ALA A 435 -38.34 -24.52 -6.66
CA ALA A 435 -38.23 -23.86 -5.36
C ALA A 435 -36.80 -23.41 -5.03
N ASP A 436 -36.70 -22.18 -4.52
CA ASP A 436 -35.51 -21.53 -3.93
C ASP A 436 -35.01 -22.19 -2.61
N SER A 437 -35.12 -23.51 -2.47
CA SER A 437 -34.64 -24.21 -1.27
C SER A 437 -33.20 -24.70 -1.38
N ASP A 438 -32.70 -24.85 -2.61
CA ASP A 438 -31.36 -25.36 -2.91
C ASP A 438 -30.55 -24.40 -3.80
N GLY A 439 -31.05 -23.19 -4.05
CA GLY A 439 -30.35 -22.12 -4.78
C GLY A 439 -30.61 -22.06 -6.26
N ALA A 440 -31.40 -22.98 -6.83
CA ALA A 440 -31.87 -22.85 -8.20
C ALA A 440 -33.38 -22.62 -8.18
N ASP A 441 -33.81 -21.50 -8.75
CA ASP A 441 -35.22 -21.16 -8.87
C ASP A 441 -35.57 -20.77 -10.31
N HIS A 442 -36.82 -21.01 -10.66
CA HIS A 442 -37.44 -20.52 -11.89
C HIS A 442 -38.73 -19.81 -11.51
N ASP A 443 -38.60 -18.50 -11.27
CA ASP A 443 -39.56 -17.61 -10.61
C ASP A 443 -41.00 -17.75 -11.14
N GLY A 444 -41.76 -18.68 -10.54
CA GLY A 444 -43.22 -18.79 -10.70
C GLY A 444 -43.78 -20.04 -11.39
N SER A 445 -42.95 -20.97 -11.90
CA SER A 445 -43.29 -22.33 -12.44
C SER A 445 -42.46 -22.62 -13.70
N VAL A 446 -42.06 -23.88 -13.94
CA VAL A 446 -41.41 -24.38 -15.20
C VAL A 446 -41.98 -23.86 -16.54
N ASN A 447 -43.18 -23.26 -16.55
CA ASN A 447 -43.88 -22.77 -17.74
C ASN A 447 -43.73 -21.27 -18.05
N SER A 448 -43.14 -20.45 -17.17
CA SER A 448 -42.82 -19.03 -17.41
C SER A 448 -41.89 -18.50 -16.33
N GLY A 449 -40.79 -17.82 -16.67
CA GLY A 449 -39.95 -17.21 -15.64
C GLY A 449 -38.52 -16.84 -16.04
N THR A 450 -37.82 -16.32 -15.04
CA THR A 450 -36.38 -16.09 -15.03
C THR A 450 -35.75 -17.22 -14.21
N ILE A 451 -34.71 -17.85 -14.74
CA ILE A 451 -33.86 -18.75 -13.94
C ILE A 451 -33.03 -17.86 -13.02
N ASN A 452 -33.13 -18.06 -11.71
CA ASN A 452 -32.29 -17.43 -10.70
C ASN A 452 -31.40 -18.51 -10.08
N LEU A 453 -30.09 -18.31 -10.13
CA LEU A 453 -29.10 -19.19 -9.52
C LEU A 453 -28.41 -18.43 -8.39
N ASP A 454 -28.49 -18.94 -7.16
CA ASP A 454 -27.76 -18.47 -5.99
C ASP A 454 -26.52 -19.34 -5.77
N TYR A 455 -25.34 -18.78 -6.05
CA TYR A 455 -24.08 -19.51 -5.95
C TYR A 455 -23.66 -19.80 -4.52
N SER A 456 -24.20 -19.10 -3.51
CA SER A 456 -23.93 -19.43 -2.11
C SER A 456 -24.49 -20.81 -1.72
N GLN A 457 -25.53 -21.26 -2.43
CA GLN A 457 -26.16 -22.56 -2.23
C GLN A 457 -25.72 -23.60 -3.28
N LEU A 458 -25.50 -23.18 -4.54
CA LEU A 458 -24.98 -24.07 -5.59
C LEU A 458 -23.54 -24.50 -5.34
N LEU A 459 -22.74 -23.61 -4.73
CA LEU A 459 -21.36 -23.85 -4.31
C LEU A 459 -21.27 -23.62 -2.79
N PRO A 460 -21.77 -24.53 -1.95
CA PRO A 460 -21.71 -24.35 -0.51
C PRO A 460 -20.25 -24.28 -0.03
N ALA A 461 -20.04 -23.67 1.14
CA ALA A 461 -18.73 -23.66 1.78
C ALA A 461 -18.24 -25.11 1.98
N SER A 462 -16.96 -25.34 1.72
CA SER A 462 -16.30 -26.60 2.07
C SER A 462 -15.61 -26.44 3.43
N ASP A 463 -15.45 -27.52 4.18
CA ASP A 463 -14.92 -27.45 5.55
C ASP A 463 -13.44 -27.00 5.63
N VAL A 464 -12.72 -26.86 4.50
CA VAL A 464 -11.28 -26.59 4.51
C VAL A 464 -10.77 -25.53 3.53
N ASP A 465 -11.34 -25.36 2.33
CA ASP A 465 -10.63 -24.61 1.27
C ASP A 465 -11.47 -23.62 0.47
N HIS A 466 -12.78 -23.51 0.74
CA HIS A 466 -13.61 -22.55 0.02
C HIS A 466 -14.80 -22.04 0.82
N ASP A 467 -15.03 -20.73 0.73
CA ASP A 467 -16.26 -20.07 1.14
C ASP A 467 -17.43 -20.40 0.17
N ALA A 468 -18.64 -20.07 0.63
CA ALA A 468 -19.85 -20.23 -0.17
C ALA A 468 -19.81 -19.31 -1.40
N GLY A 469 -20.06 -19.86 -2.59
CA GLY A 469 -19.99 -19.13 -3.87
C GLY A 469 -18.56 -18.88 -4.38
N GLU A 470 -17.52 -19.29 -3.65
CA GLU A 470 -16.14 -19.02 -4.02
C GLU A 470 -15.69 -19.83 -5.25
N LEU A 471 -15.03 -19.18 -6.19
CA LEU A 471 -14.41 -19.78 -7.36
C LEU A 471 -12.93 -19.36 -7.39
N ALA A 472 -12.04 -20.29 -7.05
CA ALA A 472 -10.61 -20.03 -6.98
C ALA A 472 -9.99 -19.86 -8.39
N PRO A 473 -8.78 -19.27 -8.51
CA PRO A 473 -8.11 -19.15 -9.81
C PRO A 473 -7.99 -20.49 -10.54
N GLY A 474 -8.42 -20.55 -11.80
CA GLY A 474 -8.39 -21.76 -12.63
C GLY A 474 -9.58 -22.69 -12.42
N GLU A 475 -10.51 -22.38 -11.52
CA GLU A 475 -11.73 -23.15 -11.35
C GLU A 475 -12.83 -22.69 -12.31
N SER A 476 -13.73 -23.61 -12.64
CA SER A 476 -14.97 -23.28 -13.34
C SER A 476 -16.16 -24.03 -12.76
N VAL A 477 -17.33 -23.41 -12.84
CA VAL A 477 -18.63 -24.02 -12.52
C VAL A 477 -19.49 -23.96 -13.78
N THR A 478 -20.12 -25.08 -14.12
CA THR A 478 -21.03 -25.19 -15.26
C THR A 478 -22.40 -25.61 -14.76
N VAL A 479 -23.41 -24.80 -15.07
CA VAL A 479 -24.82 -25.10 -14.82
C VAL A 479 -25.49 -25.44 -16.14
N GLU A 480 -26.01 -26.65 -16.23
CA GLU A 480 -26.76 -27.13 -17.37
C GLU A 480 -28.25 -27.22 -17.04
N PHE A 481 -29.07 -26.82 -18.01
CA PHE A 481 -30.52 -27.01 -17.96
C PHE A 481 -31.05 -27.30 -19.36
N GLN A 482 -32.26 -27.83 -19.43
CA GLN A 482 -32.91 -28.17 -20.69
C GLN A 482 -34.16 -27.33 -20.87
N VAL A 483 -34.48 -26.99 -22.12
CA VAL A 483 -35.75 -26.34 -22.47
C VAL A 483 -36.38 -27.06 -23.65
N ARG A 484 -37.70 -27.08 -23.68
CA ARG A 484 -38.50 -27.58 -24.79
C ARG A 484 -38.95 -26.42 -25.67
N ILE A 485 -38.82 -26.58 -26.99
CA ILE A 485 -39.38 -25.63 -27.97
C ILE A 485 -40.89 -25.83 -28.03
N ASN A 486 -41.66 -24.75 -27.88
CA ASN A 486 -43.14 -24.79 -27.86
C ASN A 486 -43.77 -25.11 -29.21
#